data_AF-G0APM4-F1
#
_entry.id   AF-G0APM4-F1
#
_cell.length_a   1.000
_cell.length_b   1.000
_cell.length_c   1.000
_cell.angle_alpha   90.00
_cell.angle_beta   90.00
_cell.angle_gamma   90.00
#
_symmetry.space_group_name_H-M   'P 1'
#
loop_
_entity.id
_entity.type
_entity.pdbx_description
1 polymer ?
#
loop_
_entity_poly.entity_id
_entity_poly.type
_entity_poly.pdbx_seq_one_letter_code
_entity_poly.pdbx_strand_id
1 'polypeptide(L)'
;MNIYKGCRAYKHKFCAYFINTFSKERRFIMLYPIKEGDAFLGIFYGYNKVKNNPFYRDYTSVCSFSKKIFKSFNKSYFIEFRFKKGSVFLYLHTIAYLLRDRDSYNREQKKLHMRLMELEKGVFKFYGRDLNPQGEGIITKWIDKINQKKLGKEDNPSLLRSLLRSRLRR
;
A
#
# COMPACT_ATOMS: atom_id res chain seq x y z
N MET A 1 -5.15 11.71 -5.47
CA MET A 1 -4.45 10.93 -4.43
C MET A 1 -5.47 10.37 -3.45
N ASN A 2 -5.65 9.05 -3.36
CA ASN A 2 -6.61 8.48 -2.40
C ASN A 2 -6.00 8.45 -1.00
N ILE A 3 -6.53 9.27 -0.09
CA ILE A 3 -6.12 9.33 1.31
C ILE A 3 -7.11 8.51 2.13
N TYR A 4 -6.59 7.54 2.88
CA TYR A 4 -7.38 6.84 3.89
C TYR A 4 -7.78 7.81 5.00
N LYS A 5 -9.07 7.89 5.30
CA LYS A 5 -9.63 8.82 6.30
C LYS A 5 -9.97 8.15 7.62
N GLY A 6 -10.40 6.89 7.59
CA GLY A 6 -10.75 6.15 8.79
C GLY A 6 -11.69 4.99 8.49
N CYS A 7 -12.02 4.23 9.53
CA CYS A 7 -12.94 3.10 9.45
C CYS A 7 -13.99 3.17 10.54
N ARG A 8 -15.09 2.46 10.32
CA ARG A 8 -16.13 2.25 11.31
C ARG A 8 -16.58 0.79 11.27
N ALA A 9 -16.56 0.15 12.43
CA ALA A 9 -17.07 -1.20 12.60
C ALA A 9 -18.51 -1.15 13.13
N TYR A 10 -19.37 -1.97 12.56
CA TYR A 10 -20.73 -2.24 13.00
C TYR A 10 -20.88 -3.75 13.19
N LYS A 11 -21.92 -4.20 13.91
CA LYS A 11 -22.17 -5.63 14.14
C LYS A 11 -22.25 -6.47 12.85
N HIS A 12 -22.76 -5.88 11.76
CA HIS A 12 -23.01 -6.58 10.49
C HIS A 12 -22.12 -6.12 9.33
N LYS A 13 -21.19 -5.19 9.54
CA LYS A 13 -20.27 -4.71 8.50
C LYS A 13 -19.11 -3.89 9.08
N PHE A 14 -17.99 -3.89 8.39
CA PHE A 14 -16.87 -2.99 8.61
C PHE A 14 -16.68 -2.10 7.39
N CYS A 15 -16.69 -0.80 7.58
CA CYS A 15 -16.55 0.18 6.50
C CYS A 15 -15.23 0.93 6.63
N ALA A 16 -14.46 1.03 5.55
CA ALA A 16 -13.26 1.87 5.49
C ALA A 16 -13.41 2.93 4.40
N TYR A 17 -13.12 4.19 4.74
CA TYR A 17 -13.38 5.36 3.90
C TYR A 17 -12.09 6.00 3.38
N PHE A 18 -12.11 6.35 2.11
CA PHE A 18 -11.00 6.97 1.38
C PHE A 18 -11.52 8.20 0.65
N ILE A 19 -10.72 9.25 0.62
CA ILE A 19 -11.06 10.49 -0.10
C ILE A 19 -9.93 10.79 -1.06
N ASN A 20 -10.27 11.02 -2.32
CA ASN A 20 -9.33 11.55 -3.28
C ASN A 20 -9.08 13.04 -2.98
N THR A 21 -7.84 13.43 -2.68
CA THR A 21 -7.51 14.82 -2.35
C THR A 21 -7.83 15.80 -3.46
N PHE A 22 -7.69 15.37 -4.72
CA PHE A 22 -7.86 16.20 -5.90
C PHE A 22 -9.33 16.28 -6.32
N SER A 23 -9.96 15.13 -6.62
CA SER A 23 -11.35 15.10 -7.09
C SER A 23 -12.39 15.21 -5.97
N LYS A 24 -11.97 15.16 -4.70
CA LYS A 24 -12.86 15.07 -3.51
C LYS A 24 -13.77 13.84 -3.48
N GLU A 25 -13.64 12.95 -4.47
CA GLU A 25 -14.39 11.71 -4.57
C GLU A 25 -14.18 10.84 -3.32
N ARG A 26 -15.28 10.33 -2.78
CA ARG A 26 -15.27 9.43 -1.63
C ARG A 26 -15.43 8.00 -2.13
N ARG A 27 -14.50 7.14 -1.74
CA ARG A 27 -14.56 5.69 -1.96
C ARG A 27 -14.61 4.98 -0.63
N PHE A 28 -15.30 3.85 -0.58
CA PHE A 28 -15.32 3.03 0.61
C PHE A 28 -15.28 1.55 0.23
N ILE A 29 -14.81 0.73 1.16
CA ILE A 29 -14.99 -0.71 1.10
C ILE A 29 -15.90 -1.14 2.24
N MET A 30 -16.71 -2.16 2.00
CA MET A 30 -17.51 -2.82 3.01
C MET A 30 -17.06 -4.27 3.13
N LEU A 31 -16.63 -4.64 4.33
CA LEU A 31 -16.36 -6.00 4.73
C LEU A 31 -17.54 -6.50 5.56
N TYR A 32 -17.90 -7.77 5.43
CA TYR A 32 -19.08 -8.36 6.05
C TYR A 32 -18.70 -9.53 6.96
N PRO A 33 -19.56 -9.91 7.92
CA PRO A 33 -19.37 -11.12 8.71
C PRO A 33 -19.17 -12.34 7.81
N ILE A 34 -18.36 -13.27 8.29
CA ILE A 34 -17.99 -14.48 7.56
C ILE A 34 -19.23 -15.38 7.45
N LYS A 35 -19.52 -15.89 6.24
CA LYS A 35 -20.56 -16.90 6.01
C LYS A 35 -20.05 -18.29 6.35
N GLU A 36 -20.96 -19.22 6.62
CA GLU A 36 -20.62 -20.60 6.96
C GLU A 36 -19.67 -21.26 5.94
N GLY A 37 -18.65 -21.93 6.45
CA GLY A 37 -17.59 -22.59 5.67
C GLY A 37 -16.55 -21.66 5.02
N ASP A 38 -16.60 -20.35 5.24
CA ASP A 38 -15.52 -19.41 4.89
C ASP A 38 -14.68 -19.05 6.13
N ALA A 39 -13.53 -18.41 5.93
CA ALA A 39 -12.67 -17.97 7.03
C ALA A 39 -11.81 -16.78 6.60
N PHE A 40 -11.68 -15.76 7.45
CA PHE A 40 -10.72 -14.68 7.25
C PHE A 40 -9.30 -15.19 7.51
N LEU A 41 -8.43 -15.08 6.49
CA LEU A 41 -7.05 -15.55 6.51
C LEU A 41 -6.05 -14.44 6.83
N GLY A 42 -6.43 -13.18 6.63
CA GLY A 42 -5.60 -12.03 7.01
C GLY A 42 -5.60 -10.90 5.99
N ILE A 43 -4.71 -9.95 6.23
CA ILE A 43 -4.46 -8.80 5.36
C ILE A 43 -3.11 -9.00 4.68
N PHE A 44 -3.04 -8.72 3.38
CA PHE A 44 -1.81 -8.80 2.61
C PHE A 44 -1.61 -7.51 1.81
N TYR A 45 -0.36 -7.09 1.67
CA TYR A 45 0.01 -5.97 0.82
C TYR A 45 0.75 -6.46 -0.41
N GLY A 46 0.56 -5.78 -1.53
CA GLY A 46 1.20 -6.17 -2.77
C GLY A 46 1.14 -5.09 -3.84
N TYR A 47 1.73 -5.42 -4.98
CA TYR A 47 1.53 -4.66 -6.20
C TYR A 47 1.57 -5.56 -7.42
N ASN A 48 0.74 -5.23 -8.41
CA ASN A 48 0.81 -5.83 -9.74
C ASN A 48 1.56 -4.88 -10.68
N LYS A 49 2.39 -5.42 -11.57
CA LYS A 49 2.93 -4.63 -12.68
C LYS A 49 1.80 -4.40 -13.68
N VAL A 50 1.52 -3.15 -14.00
CA VAL A 50 0.48 -2.78 -14.96
C VAL A 50 1.14 -2.06 -16.13
N LYS A 51 0.98 -2.60 -17.33
CA LYS A 51 1.34 -1.92 -18.59
C LYS A 51 0.19 -0.97 -18.96
N ASN A 52 0.51 0.27 -19.36
CA ASN A 52 -0.49 1.27 -19.79
C ASN A 52 -1.65 1.48 -18.79
N ASN A 53 -1.31 1.66 -17.51
CA ASN A 53 -2.28 1.61 -16.44
C ASN A 53 -3.36 2.72 -16.55
N PRO A 54 -4.64 2.37 -16.77
CA PRO A 54 -5.72 3.34 -16.90
C PRO A 54 -6.01 4.08 -15.58
N PHE A 55 -5.66 3.52 -14.42
CA PHE A 55 -5.83 4.16 -13.11
C PHE A 55 -5.02 5.47 -12.95
N TYR A 56 -4.02 5.68 -13.81
CA TYR A 56 -3.19 6.88 -13.79
C TYR A 56 -3.52 7.87 -14.92
N ARG A 57 -4.45 7.55 -15.84
CA ARG A 57 -4.85 8.50 -16.90
C ARG A 57 -5.36 9.82 -16.30
N ASP A 58 -6.17 9.75 -15.26
CA ASP A 58 -6.77 10.92 -14.61
C ASP A 58 -5.74 11.84 -13.91
N TYR A 59 -4.56 11.33 -13.58
CA TYR A 59 -3.52 12.17 -12.98
C TYR A 59 -2.84 13.08 -14.01
N THR A 60 -2.88 12.74 -15.32
CA THR A 60 -2.24 13.55 -16.36
C THR A 60 -2.94 14.89 -16.51
N SER A 61 -4.28 14.89 -16.47
CA SER A 61 -5.13 16.08 -16.53
C SER A 61 -5.19 16.83 -15.20
N VAL A 62 -5.10 16.12 -14.07
CA VAL A 62 -5.31 16.71 -12.73
C VAL A 62 -4.02 17.20 -12.07
N CYS A 63 -2.88 16.57 -12.34
CA CYS A 63 -1.62 16.86 -11.61
C CYS A 63 -0.52 17.47 -12.49
N SER A 64 -0.77 17.71 -13.78
CA SER A 64 0.19 18.27 -14.74
C SER A 64 1.55 17.56 -14.75
N PHE A 65 1.58 16.27 -14.40
CA PHE A 65 2.85 15.53 -14.32
C PHE A 65 3.41 15.23 -15.71
N SER A 66 4.74 15.27 -15.84
CA SER A 66 5.40 14.91 -17.09
C SER A 66 5.18 13.44 -17.46
N LYS A 67 5.17 13.14 -18.77
CA LYS A 67 5.08 11.76 -19.29
C LYS A 67 6.16 10.83 -18.70
N LYS A 68 7.32 11.38 -18.31
CA LYS A 68 8.43 10.65 -17.66
C LYS A 68 8.07 10.19 -16.24
N ILE A 69 7.38 11.03 -15.47
CA ILE A 69 6.86 10.67 -14.14
C ILE A 69 5.78 9.59 -14.28
N PHE A 70 4.91 9.68 -15.30
CA PHE A 70 3.89 8.65 -15.56
C PHE A 70 4.45 7.27 -15.86
N LYS A 71 5.53 7.18 -16.63
CA LYS A 71 6.20 5.90 -16.92
C LYS A 71 6.70 5.19 -15.65
N SER A 72 6.90 5.92 -14.54
CA SER A 72 7.24 5.34 -13.24
C SER A 72 6.04 4.71 -12.52
N PHE A 73 4.81 5.06 -12.91
CA PHE A 73 3.57 4.49 -12.37
C PHE A 73 3.17 3.18 -13.07
N ASN A 74 4.10 2.23 -13.15
CA ASN A 74 3.86 0.91 -13.74
C ASN A 74 3.44 -0.15 -12.70
N LYS A 75 3.10 0.26 -11.47
CA LYS A 75 2.67 -0.61 -10.38
C LYS A 75 1.31 -0.17 -9.86
N SER A 76 0.41 -1.13 -9.67
CA SER A 76 -0.85 -0.94 -8.96
C SER A 76 -0.73 -1.58 -7.58
N TYR A 77 -0.63 -0.75 -6.55
CA TYR A 77 -0.50 -1.18 -5.16
C TYR A 77 -1.88 -1.50 -4.57
N PHE A 78 -1.94 -2.55 -3.75
CA PHE A 78 -3.19 -2.99 -3.15
C PHE A 78 -3.03 -3.47 -1.72
N ILE A 79 -4.17 -3.45 -1.02
CA ILE A 79 -4.45 -4.18 0.21
C ILE A 79 -5.40 -5.31 -0.17
N GLU A 80 -5.07 -6.53 0.23
CA GLU A 80 -5.90 -7.72 0.04
C GLU A 80 -6.44 -8.16 1.39
N PHE A 81 -7.76 -8.25 1.51
CA PHE A 81 -8.44 -8.92 2.60
C PHE A 81 -8.75 -10.33 2.11
N ARG A 82 -8.00 -11.31 2.61
CA ARG A 82 -8.07 -12.68 2.11
C ARG A 82 -8.99 -13.53 2.96
N PHE A 83 -9.82 -14.32 2.28
CA PHE A 83 -10.73 -15.29 2.85
C PHE A 83 -10.46 -16.68 2.24
N LYS A 84 -10.99 -17.73 2.83
CA LYS A 84 -10.86 -19.10 2.31
C LYS A 84 -11.53 -19.24 0.94
N LYS A 85 -12.66 -18.58 0.71
CA LYS A 85 -13.43 -18.65 -0.55
C LYS A 85 -13.11 -17.54 -1.56
N GLY A 86 -12.21 -16.61 -1.24
CA GLY A 86 -11.85 -15.52 -2.15
C GLY A 86 -11.16 -14.34 -1.46
N SER A 87 -10.99 -13.23 -2.17
CA SER A 87 -10.32 -12.04 -1.64
C SER A 87 -11.02 -10.76 -2.06
N VAL A 88 -10.99 -9.76 -1.19
CA VAL A 88 -11.39 -8.38 -1.50
C VAL A 88 -10.12 -7.55 -1.68
N PHE A 89 -9.96 -6.95 -2.87
CA PHE A 89 -8.82 -6.10 -3.19
C PHE A 89 -9.18 -4.62 -3.14
N LEU A 90 -8.37 -3.85 -2.43
CA LEU A 90 -8.44 -2.40 -2.38
C LEU A 90 -7.18 -1.80 -2.99
N TYR A 91 -7.33 -1.19 -4.17
CA TYR A 91 -6.22 -0.55 -4.87
C TYR A 91 -5.98 0.88 -4.36
N LEU A 92 -4.78 1.12 -3.83
CA LEU A 92 -4.37 2.40 -3.25
C LEU A 92 -2.96 2.76 -3.68
N HIS A 93 -2.87 3.71 -4.61
CA HIS A 93 -1.58 4.23 -5.06
C HIS A 93 -0.73 4.84 -3.93
N THR A 94 -1.38 5.41 -2.91
CA THR A 94 -0.71 6.08 -1.80
C THR A 94 0.26 5.20 -1.02
N ILE A 95 0.07 3.88 -1.03
CA ILE A 95 0.98 2.91 -0.42
C ILE A 95 2.40 3.01 -1.01
N ALA A 96 2.53 3.42 -2.28
CA ALA A 96 3.82 3.59 -2.94
C ALA A 96 4.75 4.58 -2.20
N TYR A 97 4.19 5.61 -1.57
CA TYR A 97 4.95 6.63 -0.85
C TYR A 97 5.55 6.12 0.46
N LEU A 98 5.08 4.98 0.96
CA LEU A 98 5.62 4.31 2.13
C LEU A 98 6.81 3.40 1.80
N LEU A 99 7.10 3.14 0.51
CA LEU A 99 8.24 2.33 0.10
C LEU A 99 9.59 3.08 0.07
N ARG A 100 9.66 4.22 0.76
CA ARG A 100 10.90 4.94 1.05
C ARG A 100 11.38 4.54 2.44
N ASP A 101 12.56 5.02 2.81
CA ASP A 101 13.04 4.87 4.17
C ASP A 101 12.05 5.50 5.17
N ARG A 102 11.75 4.79 6.25
CA ARG A 102 10.77 5.23 7.26
C ARG A 102 11.24 6.46 8.02
N ASP A 103 12.55 6.57 8.23
CA ASP A 103 13.14 7.72 8.93
C ASP A 103 13.00 9.00 8.11
N SER A 104 12.86 8.86 6.78
CA SER A 104 12.61 9.96 5.85
C SER A 104 11.13 10.36 5.69
N TYR A 105 10.21 9.73 6.43
CA TYR A 105 8.79 10.03 6.29
C TYR A 105 8.45 11.46 6.73
N ASN A 106 7.82 12.20 5.82
CA ASN A 106 7.16 13.45 6.16
C ASN A 106 5.89 13.21 7.00
N ARG A 107 5.31 14.30 7.51
CA ARG A 107 4.11 14.27 8.37
C ARG A 107 2.93 13.50 7.74
N GLU A 108 2.71 13.65 6.44
CA GLU A 108 1.59 13.01 5.75
C GLU A 108 1.83 11.51 5.53
N GLN A 109 3.08 11.10 5.28
CA GLN A 109 3.46 9.69 5.20
C GLN A 109 3.33 9.00 6.57
N LYS A 110 3.77 9.65 7.65
CA LYS A 110 3.58 9.15 9.03
C LYS A 110 2.09 8.96 9.35
N LYS A 111 1.25 9.95 9.02
CA LYS A 111 -0.21 9.84 9.17
C LYS A 111 -0.81 8.69 8.35
N LEU A 112 -0.41 8.55 7.09
CA LEU A 112 -0.90 7.45 6.24
C LEU A 112 -0.52 6.10 6.84
N HIS A 113 0.73 5.94 7.28
CA HIS A 113 1.21 4.71 7.90
C HIS A 113 0.42 4.36 9.16
N MET A 114 0.27 5.31 10.09
CA MET A 114 -0.53 5.11 11.31
C MET A 114 -1.97 4.70 11.01
N ARG A 115 -2.62 5.38 10.06
CA ARG A 115 -3.99 5.03 9.70
C ARG A 115 -4.08 3.65 9.05
N LEU A 116 -3.13 3.24 8.21
CA LEU A 116 -3.13 1.87 7.68
C LEU A 116 -2.99 0.82 8.80
N MET A 117 -2.20 1.10 9.83
CA MET A 117 -2.15 0.24 11.03
C MET A 117 -3.48 0.23 11.80
N GLU A 118 -4.17 1.37 11.93
CA GLU A 118 -5.52 1.44 12.52
C GLU A 118 -6.54 0.62 11.72
N LEU A 119 -6.46 0.67 10.38
CA LEU A 119 -7.28 -0.15 9.50
C LEU A 119 -7.04 -1.64 9.77
N GLU A 120 -5.78 -2.06 9.85
CA GLU A 120 -5.42 -3.45 10.17
C GLU A 120 -6.03 -3.88 11.51
N LYS A 121 -5.82 -3.08 12.57
CA LYS A 121 -6.39 -3.35 13.90
C LYS A 121 -7.91 -3.44 13.87
N GLY A 122 -8.56 -2.52 13.16
CA GLY A 122 -10.01 -2.51 13.03
C GLY A 122 -10.56 -3.76 12.33
N VAL A 123 -9.91 -4.20 11.26
CA VAL A 123 -10.33 -5.38 10.49
C VAL A 123 -10.09 -6.68 11.27
N PHE A 124 -8.93 -6.82 11.91
CA PHE A 124 -8.65 -7.99 12.75
C PHE A 124 -9.66 -8.10 13.90
N LYS A 125 -9.91 -6.99 14.62
CA LYS A 125 -10.93 -6.93 15.68
C LYS A 125 -12.32 -7.29 15.16
N PHE A 126 -12.70 -6.80 13.98
CA PHE A 126 -13.99 -7.11 13.37
C PHE A 126 -14.18 -8.61 13.10
N TYR A 127 -13.11 -9.31 12.73
CA TYR A 127 -13.15 -10.77 12.50
C TYR A 127 -12.77 -11.61 13.74
N GLY A 128 -12.73 -11.00 14.94
CA GLY A 128 -12.41 -11.72 16.18
C GLY A 128 -11.00 -12.31 16.18
N ARG A 129 -10.05 -11.66 15.52
CA ARG A 129 -8.63 -12.04 15.48
C ARG A 129 -7.81 -10.99 16.20
N ASP A 130 -6.78 -11.43 16.91
CA ASP A 130 -5.80 -10.52 17.47
C ASP A 130 -4.77 -10.12 16.40
N LEU A 131 -4.40 -8.84 16.40
CA LEU A 131 -3.22 -8.42 15.66
C LEU A 131 -2.00 -9.01 16.36
N ASN A 132 -1.03 -9.48 15.57
CA ASN A 132 0.20 -10.11 16.02
C ASN A 132 0.78 -9.50 17.32
N PRO A 133 1.13 -10.31 18.35
CA PRO A 133 1.46 -9.82 19.70
C PRO A 133 2.66 -8.87 19.77
N GLN A 134 3.56 -8.88 18.78
CA GLN A 134 4.67 -7.93 18.69
C GLN A 134 4.25 -6.48 18.36
N GLY A 135 2.96 -6.21 18.10
CA GLY A 135 2.44 -4.86 17.86
C GLY A 135 2.81 -4.24 16.50
N GLU A 136 3.73 -4.86 15.75
CA GLU A 136 4.09 -4.44 14.39
C GLU A 136 2.97 -4.71 13.39
N GLY A 137 2.58 -3.66 12.65
CA GLY A 137 1.60 -3.74 11.58
C GLY A 137 2.07 -4.58 10.39
N ILE A 138 1.13 -5.19 9.67
CA ILE A 138 1.41 -6.00 8.48
C ILE A 138 2.02 -5.13 7.38
N ILE A 139 1.57 -3.89 7.24
CA ILE A 139 2.14 -2.88 6.34
C ILE A 139 3.63 -2.65 6.65
N THR A 140 4.00 -2.56 7.92
CA THR A 140 5.36 -2.32 8.41
C THR A 140 6.30 -3.43 7.93
N LYS A 141 5.92 -4.68 8.20
CA LYS A 141 6.67 -5.87 7.76
C LYS A 141 6.78 -5.96 6.24
N TRP A 142 5.71 -5.61 5.53
CA TRP A 142 5.73 -5.63 4.07
C TRP A 142 6.66 -4.56 3.48
N ILE A 143 6.67 -3.35 4.02
CA ILE A 143 7.59 -2.28 3.61
C ILE A 143 9.04 -2.72 3.81
N ASP A 144 9.37 -3.27 4.98
CA ASP A 144 10.73 -3.71 5.30
C ASP A 144 11.21 -4.80 4.35
N LYS A 145 10.35 -5.78 4.06
CA LYS A 145 10.63 -6.83 3.07
C LYS A 145 10.88 -6.27 1.68
N ILE A 146 10.16 -5.22 1.26
CA ILE A 146 10.39 -4.58 -0.05
C ILE A 146 11.69 -3.78 -0.06
N ASN A 147 12.01 -3.08 1.02
CA ASN A 147 13.23 -2.28 1.13
C ASN A 147 14.48 -3.17 1.17
N GLN A 148 14.47 -4.27 1.94
CA GLN A 148 15.54 -5.28 1.93
C GLN A 148 15.79 -5.85 0.53
N LYS A 149 14.72 -6.16 -0.22
CA LYS A 149 14.83 -6.64 -1.61
C LYS A 149 15.38 -5.60 -2.59
N LYS A 150 15.27 -4.31 -2.30
CA LYS A 150 15.89 -3.26 -3.11
C LYS A 150 17.38 -3.16 -2.80
N LEU A 151 17.74 -3.18 -1.52
CA LEU A 151 19.13 -3.11 -1.07
C LEU A 151 19.94 -4.30 -1.62
N GLY A 152 19.41 -5.53 -1.49
CA GLY A 152 20.05 -6.72 -2.08
C GLY A 152 20.06 -6.79 -3.62
N LYS A 153 19.41 -5.84 -4.33
CA LYS A 153 19.55 -5.66 -5.79
C LYS A 153 20.61 -4.62 -6.16
N GLU A 154 20.91 -3.68 -5.26
CA GLU A 154 21.99 -2.70 -5.42
C GLU A 154 23.35 -3.34 -5.14
N ASP A 155 23.41 -4.38 -4.31
CA ASP A 155 24.59 -5.24 -4.09
C ASP A 155 24.87 -6.23 -5.25
N ASN A 156 24.52 -5.87 -6.49
CA ASN A 156 24.97 -6.60 -7.67
C ASN A 156 26.38 -6.08 -8.07
N PRO A 157 27.46 -6.88 -7.94
CA PRO A 157 28.85 -6.41 -8.09
C PRO A 157 29.17 -5.77 -9.45
N SER A 158 28.32 -5.99 -10.44
CA SER A 158 28.42 -5.44 -11.80
C SER A 158 28.17 -3.91 -11.86
N LEU A 159 27.27 -3.38 -11.03
CA LEU A 159 26.94 -1.94 -11.01
C LEU A 159 27.86 -1.12 -10.09
N LEU A 160 28.36 -1.73 -9.01
CA LEU A 160 29.39 -1.14 -8.15
C LEU A 160 30.68 -0.88 -8.93
N ARG A 161 31.05 -1.78 -9.86
CA ARG A 161 32.17 -1.58 -10.78
C ARG A 161 31.94 -0.45 -11.78
N SER A 162 30.70 -0.21 -12.24
CA SER A 162 30.43 0.92 -13.15
C SER A 162 30.46 2.27 -12.42
N LEU A 163 29.98 2.32 -11.18
CA LEU A 163 30.00 3.54 -10.36
C LEU A 163 31.43 3.90 -9.91
N LEU A 164 32.23 2.91 -9.50
CA LEU A 164 33.65 3.13 -9.15
C LEU A 164 34.49 3.58 -10.36
N ARG A 165 34.23 3.05 -11.56
CA ARG A 165 34.92 3.49 -12.80
C ARG A 165 34.59 4.93 -13.21
N SER A 166 33.38 5.41 -12.90
CA SER A 166 33.01 6.81 -13.16
C SER A 166 33.61 7.81 -12.17
N ARG A 167 33.99 7.35 -10.97
CA ARG A 167 34.59 8.18 -9.92
C ARG A 167 36.11 8.29 -10.02
N LEU A 168 36.77 7.33 -10.67
CA LEU A 168 38.23 7.34 -10.92
C LEU A 168 38.64 8.06 -12.22
N ARG A 169 37.69 8.65 -12.95
CA ARG A 169 37.94 9.45 -14.18
C ARG A 169 37.61 10.95 -14.01
N ARG A 170 37.57 11.45 -12.77
CA ARG A 170 37.52 12.88 -12.47
C ARG A 170 38.75 13.28 -11.67
#